data_AF-X6MT64-F1
#
_entry.id   AF-X6MT64-F1
#
_cell.length_a   1.000
_cell.length_b   1.000
_cell.length_c   1.000
_cell.angle_alpha   90.00
_cell.angle_beta   90.00
_cell.angle_gamma   90.00
#
_symmetry.space_group_name_H-M   'P 1'
#
loop_
_entity.id
_entity.type
_entity.pdbx_description
1 polymer ?
#
loop_
_entity_poly.entity_id
_entity_poly.type
_entity_poly.pdbx_seq_one_letter_code
_entity_poly.pdbx_strand_id
1 'polypeptide(L)'
;MNDLISDLDIATKTQGIFILSMHAFKVCKFFFDHFFKKLENETLQIISIQIVKPDVGDSKKIGDFLAFNVIMLAQFQQTFSKISKEIIIESFNCTTSQQQHHLMRLFKEFGDKLEKTMILQTWRNHNNIFVETRMKLMEICATSNLNELKENELKILRKICLHILWNILKYPKHIKYRQINKQALCNYLFQKCHTLGADFEKVLIDMGKRLQCIGFKKENDNNWYHQCDHIEIHLWESYKYLINKQIMCVYFIVVNKTND
;
A
#
# COMPACT_ATOMS: atom_id res chain seq x y z
N MET A 1 6.84 19.28 30.27
CA MET A 1 6.49 18.56 29.02
C MET A 1 6.21 19.53 27.87
N ASN A 2 5.76 20.75 28.18
CA ASN A 2 5.48 21.79 27.18
C ASN A 2 6.74 22.53 26.69
N ASP A 3 7.79 22.66 27.51
CA ASP A 3 9.02 23.36 27.10
C ASP A 3 9.91 22.54 26.13
N LEU A 4 9.71 21.22 26.08
CA LEU A 4 10.44 20.31 25.18
C LEU A 4 9.90 20.34 23.74
N ILE A 5 8.73 20.96 23.51
CA ILE A 5 8.07 21.05 22.21
C ILE A 5 8.54 22.30 21.45
N SER A 6 8.92 23.37 22.16
CA SER A 6 9.35 24.65 21.58
C SER A 6 10.76 24.57 20.97
N ASP A 7 11.73 24.01 21.69
CA ASP A 7 13.13 23.99 21.24
C ASP A 7 13.42 22.89 20.19
N LEU A 8 12.53 21.91 20.06
CA LEU A 8 12.61 20.84 19.06
C LEU A 8 12.17 21.30 17.66
N ASP A 9 11.41 22.40 17.54
CA ASP A 9 10.77 22.83 16.29
C ASP A 9 11.65 23.76 15.42
N ILE A 10 12.71 24.36 15.99
CA ILE A 10 13.58 25.32 15.28
C ILE A 10 14.88 24.66 14.80
N ALA A 11 15.50 23.80 15.61
CA ALA A 11 16.75 23.11 15.23
C ALA A 11 16.56 21.98 14.19
N THR A 12 15.35 21.41 14.08
CA THR A 12 15.04 20.33 13.13
C THR A 12 14.72 20.83 11.71
N LYS A 13 14.34 22.09 11.54
CA LYS A 13 13.94 22.64 10.24
C LYS A 13 15.14 22.96 9.34
N THR A 14 16.24 23.49 9.87
CA THR A 14 17.33 24.01 9.02
C THR A 14 18.33 22.93 8.57
N GLN A 15 18.58 21.91 9.41
CA GLN A 15 19.53 20.84 9.11
C GLN A 15 18.90 19.68 8.32
N GLY A 16 17.57 19.51 8.41
CA GLY A 16 16.81 18.54 7.62
C GLY A 16 16.71 18.93 6.14
N ILE A 17 16.58 20.21 5.82
CA ILE A 17 16.38 20.70 4.44
C ILE A 17 17.62 20.46 3.56
N PHE A 18 18.83 20.58 4.11
CA PHE A 18 20.08 20.44 3.34
C PHE A 18 20.44 18.98 3.03
N ILE A 19 20.11 18.05 3.92
CA ILE A 19 20.38 16.61 3.73
C ILE A 19 19.31 15.96 2.84
N LEU A 20 18.05 16.42 2.91
CA LEU A 20 16.97 15.99 2.02
C LEU A 20 17.20 16.41 0.56
N SER A 21 17.75 17.61 0.29
CA SER A 21 17.97 18.08 -1.08
C SER A 21 19.08 17.30 -1.81
N MET A 22 20.16 16.93 -1.11
CA MET A 22 21.26 16.17 -1.70
C MET A 22 20.91 14.70 -1.98
N HIS A 23 20.08 14.08 -1.13
CA HIS A 23 19.61 12.72 -1.36
C HIS A 23 18.53 12.64 -2.45
N ALA A 24 17.64 13.64 -2.51
CA ALA A 24 16.64 13.75 -3.58
C ALA A 24 17.30 13.92 -4.96
N PHE A 25 18.34 14.75 -5.07
CA PHE A 25 19.02 14.99 -6.35
C PHE A 25 19.73 13.74 -6.90
N LYS A 26 20.34 12.91 -6.05
CA LYS A 26 21.00 11.65 -6.48
C LYS A 26 20.00 10.58 -6.90
N VAL A 27 18.83 10.52 -6.27
CA VAL A 27 17.76 9.57 -6.61
C VAL A 27 17.06 9.99 -7.92
N CYS A 28 16.80 11.29 -8.12
CA CYS A 28 16.19 11.78 -9.36
C CYS A 28 17.07 11.56 -10.60
N LYS A 29 18.39 11.72 -10.48
CA LYS A 29 19.33 11.47 -11.58
C LYS A 29 19.36 9.99 -12.01
N PHE A 30 19.30 9.07 -11.05
CA PHE A 30 19.29 7.62 -11.33
C PHE A 30 18.01 7.17 -12.05
N PHE A 31 16.85 7.75 -11.72
CA PHE A 31 15.59 7.43 -12.39
C PHE A 31 15.50 7.99 -13.82
N PHE A 32 16.07 9.17 -14.07
CA PHE A 32 15.99 9.82 -15.38
C PHE A 32 16.81 9.08 -16.46
N ASP A 33 18.01 8.62 -16.10
CA ASP A 33 18.93 7.95 -17.04
C ASP A 33 18.45 6.53 -17.44
N HIS A 34 17.64 5.88 -16.60
CA HIS A 34 17.15 4.52 -16.82
C HIS A 34 15.79 4.46 -17.55
N PHE A 35 14.95 5.48 -17.40
CA PHE A 35 13.57 5.46 -17.92
C PHE A 35 13.48 5.84 -19.40
N PHE A 36 14.30 6.79 -19.87
CA PHE A 36 14.27 7.24 -21.28
C PHE A 36 14.92 6.27 -22.27
N LYS A 37 15.86 5.44 -21.80
CA LYS A 37 16.58 4.48 -22.64
C LYS A 37 15.73 3.29 -23.10
N LYS A 38 14.55 3.10 -22.50
CA LYS A 38 13.65 1.96 -22.76
C LYS A 38 12.47 2.31 -23.67
N LEU A 39 12.14 3.60 -23.82
CA LEU A 39 10.98 4.08 -24.57
C LEU A 39 11.19 4.13 -26.10
N GLU A 40 12.44 4.05 -26.57
CA GLU A 40 12.79 4.20 -27.99
C GLU A 40 12.64 2.89 -28.79
N ASN A 41 12.42 1.74 -28.14
CA ASN A 41 12.56 0.42 -28.79
C ASN A 41 11.27 -0.33 -29.14
N GLU A 42 10.07 0.08 -28.69
CA GLU A 42 8.89 -0.81 -28.70
C GLU A 42 7.69 -0.36 -29.56
N THR A 43 7.71 0.80 -30.22
CA THR A 43 6.47 1.42 -30.75
C THR A 43 6.29 1.41 -32.28
N LEU A 44 6.49 0.28 -32.98
CA LEU A 44 6.30 0.26 -34.45
C LEU A 44 5.62 -0.96 -35.12
N GLN A 45 4.96 -1.89 -34.42
CA GLN A 45 4.44 -3.10 -35.12
C GLN A 45 2.96 -3.49 -34.97
N ILE A 46 2.12 -2.80 -34.18
CA ILE A 46 0.81 -3.38 -33.83
C ILE A 46 -0.36 -2.50 -34.25
N ILE A 47 -0.62 -2.40 -35.56
CA ILE A 47 -1.95 -2.06 -36.10
C ILE A 47 -2.19 -2.90 -37.36
N SER A 48 -2.90 -4.02 -37.22
CA SER A 48 -3.67 -4.66 -38.30
C SER A 48 -4.78 -5.59 -37.79
N ILE A 49 -6.03 -5.07 -37.85
CA ILE A 49 -7.32 -5.67 -38.32
C ILE A 49 -7.73 -7.06 -37.74
N GLN A 50 -8.94 -7.29 -37.18
CA GLN A 50 -10.24 -7.52 -37.88
C GLN A 50 -11.48 -7.53 -36.95
N ILE A 51 -12.62 -7.01 -37.44
CA ILE A 51 -13.97 -7.10 -36.82
C ILE A 51 -14.92 -7.82 -37.78
N VAL A 52 -15.69 -8.77 -37.25
CA VAL A 52 -16.70 -9.61 -37.94
C VAL A 52 -18.07 -8.91 -38.02
N LYS A 53 -18.79 -9.07 -39.13
CA LYS A 53 -20.10 -8.45 -39.42
C LYS A 53 -21.30 -9.24 -38.83
N PRO A 54 -22.32 -8.58 -38.27
CA PRO A 54 -23.60 -9.20 -37.90
C PRO A 54 -24.57 -9.33 -39.08
N ASP A 55 -25.54 -10.25 -38.94
CA ASP A 55 -26.50 -10.68 -39.97
C ASP A 55 -27.59 -9.64 -40.31
N VAL A 56 -27.96 -9.55 -41.59
CA VAL A 56 -28.41 -8.32 -42.27
C VAL A 56 -29.94 -8.06 -42.20
N GLY A 57 -30.70 -8.85 -41.44
CA GLY A 57 -32.17 -8.88 -41.57
C GLY A 57 -33.00 -7.83 -40.84
N ASP A 58 -32.47 -7.10 -39.85
CA ASP A 58 -33.28 -6.22 -38.98
C ASP A 58 -32.54 -4.92 -38.64
N SER A 59 -32.62 -3.95 -39.56
CA SER A 59 -31.90 -2.67 -39.49
C SER A 59 -32.23 -1.86 -38.22
N LYS A 60 -33.42 -2.04 -37.65
CA LYS A 60 -33.82 -1.38 -36.40
C LYS A 60 -33.11 -1.98 -35.19
N LYS A 61 -33.00 -3.31 -35.11
CA LYS A 61 -32.22 -3.98 -34.05
C LYS A 61 -30.73 -3.67 -34.14
N ILE A 62 -30.20 -3.52 -35.36
CA ILE A 62 -28.81 -3.09 -35.57
C ILE A 62 -28.61 -1.67 -35.06
N GLY A 63 -29.56 -0.75 -35.35
CA GLY A 63 -29.53 0.62 -34.84
C GLY A 63 -29.56 0.70 -33.32
N ASP A 64 -30.48 -0.01 -32.67
CA ASP A 64 -30.63 -0.02 -31.21
C ASP A 64 -29.42 -0.68 -30.52
N PHE A 65 -28.87 -1.75 -31.12
CA PHE A 65 -27.65 -2.41 -30.64
C PHE A 65 -26.42 -1.50 -30.77
N LEU A 66 -26.27 -0.81 -31.90
CA LEU A 66 -25.17 0.14 -32.10
C LEU A 66 -25.30 1.36 -31.17
N ALA A 67 -26.50 1.90 -31.00
CA ALA A 67 -26.74 3.02 -30.09
C ALA A 67 -26.44 2.66 -28.63
N PHE A 68 -26.88 1.48 -28.18
CA PHE A 68 -26.58 0.99 -26.84
C PHE A 68 -25.08 0.79 -26.62
N ASN A 69 -24.38 0.19 -27.59
CA ASN A 69 -22.93 0.00 -27.52
C ASN A 69 -22.18 1.34 -27.57
N VAL A 70 -22.60 2.30 -28.39
CA VAL A 70 -21.97 3.63 -28.47
C VAL A 70 -22.13 4.40 -27.15
N ILE A 71 -23.30 4.35 -26.52
CA ILE A 71 -23.54 5.01 -25.22
C ILE A 71 -22.73 4.34 -24.10
N MET A 72 -22.72 3.00 -24.06
CA MET A 72 -21.88 2.24 -23.12
C MET A 72 -20.40 2.55 -23.33
N LEU A 73 -19.93 2.57 -24.58
CA LEU A 73 -18.53 2.86 -24.91
C LEU A 73 -18.15 4.31 -24.58
N ALA A 74 -19.05 5.27 -24.75
CA ALA A 74 -18.82 6.68 -24.41
C ALA A 74 -18.69 6.89 -22.89
N GLN A 75 -19.59 6.28 -22.10
CA GLN A 75 -19.50 6.27 -20.63
C GLN A 75 -18.23 5.56 -20.15
N PHE A 76 -17.85 4.49 -20.86
CA PHE A 76 -16.62 3.76 -20.59
C PHE A 76 -15.37 4.58 -20.92
N GLN A 77 -15.33 5.26 -22.06
CA GLN A 77 -14.24 6.12 -22.51
C GLN A 77 -14.00 7.31 -21.58
N GLN A 78 -15.05 7.83 -20.95
CA GLN A 78 -14.96 8.90 -19.95
C GLN A 78 -14.27 8.45 -18.64
N THR A 79 -14.17 7.14 -18.41
CA THR A 79 -13.79 6.56 -17.11
C THR A 79 -12.37 5.94 -17.09
N PHE A 80 -11.62 5.91 -18.21
CA PHE A 80 -10.40 5.07 -18.33
C PHE A 80 -9.22 5.68 -19.12
N SER A 81 -7.99 5.47 -18.63
CA SER A 81 -6.69 5.80 -19.26
C SER A 81 -6.35 4.86 -20.44
N LYS A 82 -5.60 5.37 -21.43
CA LYS A 82 -5.43 4.85 -22.80
C LYS A 82 -5.02 3.36 -22.89
N ILE A 83 -4.16 2.87 -21.99
CA ILE A 83 -3.64 1.47 -22.01
C ILE A 83 -4.71 0.45 -21.59
N SER A 84 -5.61 0.83 -20.69
CA SER A 84 -6.74 -0.03 -20.33
C SER A 84 -7.78 -0.16 -21.45
N LYS A 85 -7.81 0.77 -22.43
CA LYS A 85 -8.88 0.85 -23.43
C LYS A 85 -8.87 -0.33 -24.40
N GLU A 86 -7.71 -0.73 -24.90
CA GLU A 86 -7.60 -1.78 -25.93
C GLU A 86 -7.99 -3.15 -25.38
N ILE A 87 -7.47 -3.50 -24.20
CA ILE A 87 -7.78 -4.75 -23.49
C ILE A 87 -9.27 -4.84 -23.15
N ILE A 88 -9.88 -3.71 -22.77
CA ILE A 88 -11.29 -3.69 -22.39
C ILE A 88 -12.19 -3.81 -23.61
N ILE A 89 -11.91 -3.08 -24.69
CA ILE A 89 -12.69 -3.15 -25.95
C ILE A 89 -12.69 -4.57 -26.50
N GLU A 90 -11.54 -5.23 -26.53
CA GLU A 90 -11.42 -6.61 -27.01
C GLU A 90 -12.24 -7.59 -26.14
N SER A 91 -12.20 -7.42 -24.81
CA SER A 91 -13.00 -8.24 -23.90
C SER A 91 -14.51 -8.00 -24.01
N PHE A 92 -14.91 -6.77 -24.32
CA PHE A 92 -16.31 -6.38 -24.43
C PHE A 92 -16.96 -6.91 -25.71
N ASN A 93 -16.22 -6.91 -26.82
CA ASN A 93 -16.75 -7.30 -28.12
C ASN A 93 -17.02 -8.82 -28.25
N CYS A 94 -16.40 -9.65 -27.41
CA CYS A 94 -16.55 -11.10 -27.45
C CYS A 94 -17.55 -11.67 -26.42
N THR A 95 -18.26 -10.83 -25.67
CA THR A 95 -19.16 -11.27 -24.58
C THR A 95 -20.63 -10.98 -24.89
N THR A 96 -21.52 -11.83 -24.36
CA THR A 96 -22.97 -11.60 -24.50
C THR A 96 -23.39 -10.34 -23.72
N SER A 97 -24.49 -9.70 -24.12
CA SER A 97 -25.02 -8.52 -23.41
C SER A 97 -25.23 -8.77 -21.90
N GLN A 98 -25.63 -9.99 -21.53
CA GLN A 98 -25.78 -10.40 -20.14
C GLN A 98 -24.44 -10.45 -19.39
N GLN A 99 -23.40 -11.01 -20.01
CA GLN A 99 -22.05 -11.04 -19.45
C GLN A 99 -21.48 -9.62 -19.27
N GLN A 100 -21.72 -8.72 -20.23
CA GLN A 100 -21.33 -7.32 -20.13
C GLN A 100 -22.01 -6.63 -18.93
N HIS A 101 -23.31 -6.87 -18.71
CA HIS A 101 -24.02 -6.33 -17.55
C HIS A 101 -23.44 -6.85 -16.22
N HIS A 102 -23.13 -8.14 -16.14
CA HIS A 102 -22.49 -8.75 -14.98
C HIS A 102 -21.11 -8.15 -14.70
N LEU A 103 -20.29 -8.02 -15.73
CA LEU A 103 -18.96 -7.42 -15.63
C LEU A 103 -19.04 -5.95 -15.19
N MET A 104 -20.00 -5.18 -15.71
CA MET A 104 -20.23 -3.80 -15.28
C MET A 104 -20.64 -3.73 -13.79
N ARG A 105 -21.44 -4.69 -13.33
CA ARG A 105 -21.81 -4.79 -11.89
C ARG A 105 -20.59 -5.09 -11.03
N LEU A 106 -19.69 -5.98 -11.46
CA LEU A 106 -18.43 -6.25 -10.76
C LEU A 106 -17.54 -4.99 -10.68
N PHE A 107 -17.38 -4.26 -11.79
CA PHE A 107 -16.61 -3.01 -11.77
C PHE A 107 -17.22 -1.96 -10.83
N LYS A 108 -18.54 -1.87 -10.76
CA LYS A 108 -19.21 -0.95 -9.83
C LYS A 108 -19.03 -1.35 -8.37
N GLU A 109 -19.03 -2.64 -8.07
CA GLU A 109 -18.94 -3.18 -6.69
C GLU A 109 -17.49 -3.21 -6.14
N PHE A 110 -16.51 -3.41 -7.03
CA PHE A 110 -15.10 -3.63 -6.65
C PHE A 110 -14.10 -2.65 -7.26
N GLY A 111 -14.49 -1.82 -8.23
CA GLY A 111 -13.55 -0.96 -8.98
C GLY A 111 -12.94 0.19 -8.17
N ASP A 112 -13.44 0.45 -6.96
CA ASP A 112 -12.87 1.36 -5.97
C ASP A 112 -11.84 0.67 -5.05
N LYS A 113 -11.90 -0.65 -4.94
CA LYS A 113 -11.07 -1.47 -4.03
C LYS A 113 -9.98 -2.24 -4.74
N LEU A 114 -10.25 -2.67 -5.97
CA LEU A 114 -9.38 -3.52 -6.77
C LEU A 114 -9.07 -2.86 -8.10
N GLU A 115 -7.87 -3.13 -8.59
CA GLU A 115 -7.51 -2.75 -9.94
C GLU A 115 -8.39 -3.46 -10.96
N LYS A 116 -8.77 -2.70 -11.99
CA LYS A 116 -9.76 -3.15 -12.96
C LYS A 116 -9.24 -4.27 -13.84
N THR A 117 -7.94 -4.32 -14.08
CA THR A 117 -7.21 -5.43 -14.72
C THR A 117 -7.37 -6.72 -13.92
N MET A 118 -7.23 -6.67 -12.60
CA MET A 118 -7.42 -7.81 -11.70
C MET A 118 -8.87 -8.33 -11.72
N ILE A 119 -9.87 -7.43 -11.77
CA ILE A 119 -11.29 -7.80 -11.92
C ILE A 119 -11.50 -8.56 -13.24
N LEU A 120 -10.96 -8.05 -14.35
CA LEU A 120 -11.07 -8.70 -15.68
C LEU A 120 -10.36 -10.04 -15.73
N GLN A 121 -9.16 -10.14 -15.18
CA GLN A 121 -8.40 -11.37 -15.16
C GLN A 121 -9.13 -12.43 -14.33
N THR A 122 -9.67 -12.04 -13.16
CA THR A 122 -10.46 -12.95 -12.32
C THR A 122 -11.73 -13.41 -13.05
N TRP A 123 -12.41 -12.49 -13.75
CA TRP A 123 -13.58 -12.80 -14.57
C TRP A 123 -13.28 -13.83 -15.67
N ARG A 124 -12.18 -13.63 -16.42
CA ARG A 124 -11.73 -14.59 -17.45
C ARG A 124 -11.36 -15.95 -16.84
N ASN A 125 -10.65 -15.95 -15.71
CA ASN A 125 -10.20 -17.17 -15.03
C ASN A 125 -11.36 -18.04 -14.53
N HIS A 126 -12.52 -17.45 -14.23
CA HIS A 126 -13.72 -18.16 -13.80
C HIS A 126 -14.75 -18.30 -14.94
N ASN A 127 -14.26 -18.43 -16.17
CA ASN A 127 -15.07 -18.67 -17.37
C ASN A 127 -16.25 -17.70 -17.54
N ASN A 128 -16.09 -16.45 -17.08
CA ASN A 128 -17.13 -15.42 -17.13
C ASN A 128 -18.40 -15.77 -16.31
N ILE A 129 -18.26 -16.59 -15.26
CA ILE A 129 -19.36 -16.94 -14.33
C ILE A 129 -19.42 -15.90 -13.20
N PHE A 130 -20.54 -15.16 -13.13
CA PHE A 130 -20.69 -14.03 -12.21
C PHE A 130 -20.61 -14.39 -10.73
N VAL A 131 -21.31 -15.44 -10.30
CA VAL A 131 -21.34 -15.82 -8.89
C VAL A 131 -19.95 -16.23 -8.40
N GLU A 132 -19.26 -17.06 -9.18
CA GLU A 132 -17.89 -17.52 -8.86
C GLU A 132 -16.89 -16.36 -8.85
N THR A 133 -16.91 -15.53 -9.90
CA THR A 133 -16.03 -14.34 -9.96
C THR A 133 -16.26 -13.42 -8.77
N ARG A 134 -17.53 -13.16 -8.43
CA ARG A 134 -17.89 -12.28 -7.31
C ARG A 134 -17.39 -12.85 -5.98
N MET A 135 -17.58 -14.14 -5.72
CA MET A 135 -17.06 -14.77 -4.50
C MET A 135 -15.54 -14.66 -4.42
N LYS A 136 -14.84 -14.90 -5.53
CA LYS A 136 -13.37 -14.80 -5.54
C LYS A 136 -12.88 -13.37 -5.31
N LEU A 137 -13.52 -12.37 -5.92
CA LEU A 137 -13.19 -10.96 -5.69
C LEU A 137 -13.48 -10.53 -4.24
N MET A 138 -14.54 -11.06 -3.60
CA MET A 138 -14.78 -10.85 -2.17
C MET A 138 -13.68 -11.44 -1.30
N GLU A 139 -13.21 -12.65 -1.62
CA GLU A 139 -12.07 -13.29 -0.93
C GLU A 139 -10.79 -12.47 -1.07
N ILE A 140 -10.50 -11.97 -2.28
CA ILE A 140 -9.35 -11.08 -2.56
C ILE A 140 -9.48 -9.76 -1.77
N CYS A 141 -10.68 -9.16 -1.72
CA CYS A 141 -10.93 -7.97 -0.90
C CYS A 141 -10.73 -8.24 0.59
N ALA A 142 -11.21 -9.38 1.10
CA ALA A 142 -11.05 -9.73 2.50
C ALA A 142 -9.58 -9.94 2.88
N THR A 143 -8.81 -10.59 2.01
CA THR A 143 -7.37 -10.84 2.22
C THR A 143 -6.52 -9.57 2.09
N SER A 144 -6.83 -8.68 1.15
CA SER A 144 -6.15 -7.38 1.01
C SER A 144 -6.41 -6.46 2.21
N ASN A 145 -7.66 -6.36 2.69
CA ASN A 145 -8.00 -5.63 3.91
C ASN A 145 -7.23 -6.20 5.13
N LEU A 146 -7.13 -7.53 5.25
CA LEU A 146 -6.35 -8.16 6.31
C LEU A 146 -4.86 -7.81 6.22
N ASN A 147 -4.31 -7.71 5.00
CA ASN A 147 -2.92 -7.32 4.78
C ASN A 147 -2.69 -5.84 5.14
N GLU A 148 -3.61 -4.94 4.78
CA GLU A 148 -3.54 -3.53 5.15
C GLU A 148 -3.59 -3.34 6.67
N LEU A 149 -4.50 -4.04 7.35
CA LEU A 149 -4.59 -4.02 8.81
C LEU A 149 -3.29 -4.51 9.47
N LYS A 150 -2.74 -5.63 9.00
CA LYS A 150 -1.42 -6.13 9.46
C LYS A 150 -0.30 -5.14 9.18
N GLU A 151 -0.34 -4.44 8.05
CA GLU A 151 0.65 -3.42 7.72
C GLU A 151 0.57 -2.21 8.66
N ASN A 152 -0.65 -1.78 9.01
CA ASN A 152 -0.89 -0.70 9.96
C ASN A 152 -0.39 -1.07 11.36
N GLU A 153 -0.64 -2.29 11.84
CA GLU A 153 -0.07 -2.82 13.08
C GLU A 153 1.47 -2.73 13.06
N LEU A 154 2.11 -3.21 11.99
CA LEU A 154 3.56 -3.18 11.84
C LEU A 154 4.12 -1.75 11.77
N LYS A 155 3.44 -0.82 11.10
CA LYS A 155 3.81 0.60 11.03
C LYS A 155 3.82 1.23 12.42
N ILE A 156 2.81 0.96 13.25
CA ILE A 156 2.72 1.45 14.63
C ILE A 156 3.90 0.93 15.45
N LEU A 157 4.09 -0.40 15.45
CA LEU A 157 5.15 -1.06 16.21
C LEU A 157 6.55 -0.53 15.85
N ARG A 158 6.84 -0.40 14.56
CA ARG A 158 8.13 0.10 14.06
C ARG A 158 8.37 1.54 14.50
N LYS A 159 7.39 2.42 14.29
CA LYS A 159 7.51 3.84 14.63
C LYS A 159 7.81 4.05 16.12
N ILE A 160 7.15 3.29 16.98
CA ILE A 160 7.35 3.38 18.44
C ILE A 160 8.70 2.80 18.85
N CYS A 161 9.06 1.61 18.34
CA CYS A 161 10.37 1.01 18.64
C CYS A 161 11.52 1.92 18.22
N LEU A 162 11.45 2.50 17.01
CA LEU A 162 12.47 3.43 16.52
C LEU A 162 12.57 4.69 17.40
N HIS A 163 11.44 5.23 17.85
CA HIS A 163 11.43 6.39 18.74
C HIS A 163 12.06 6.08 20.10
N ILE A 164 11.76 4.93 20.69
CA ILE A 164 12.35 4.47 21.96
C ILE A 164 13.85 4.27 21.81
N LEU A 165 14.28 3.50 20.80
CA LEU A 165 15.68 3.23 20.53
C LEU A 165 16.46 4.53 20.30
N TRP A 166 15.91 5.44 19.49
CA TRP A 166 16.52 6.74 19.24
C TRP A 166 16.70 7.56 20.52
N ASN A 167 15.69 7.60 21.40
CA ASN A 167 15.79 8.33 22.66
C ASN A 167 16.88 7.77 23.57
N ILE A 168 17.04 6.43 23.65
CA ILE A 168 18.11 5.81 24.43
C ILE A 168 19.48 6.09 23.81
N LEU A 169 19.63 5.89 22.50
CA LEU A 169 20.90 6.12 21.78
C LEU A 169 21.34 7.58 21.87
N LYS A 170 20.41 8.53 21.80
CA LYS A 170 20.70 9.97 21.89
C LYS A 170 21.08 10.40 23.31
N TYR A 171 20.50 9.75 24.34
CA TYR A 171 20.64 10.16 25.74
C TYR A 171 21.00 8.96 26.65
N PRO A 172 22.14 8.28 26.40
CA PRO A 172 22.43 7.00 27.04
C PRO A 172 22.52 7.10 28.57
N LYS A 173 22.95 8.24 29.13
CA LYS A 173 23.09 8.47 30.58
C LYS A 173 21.78 8.81 31.31
N HIS A 174 20.71 9.11 30.57
CA HIS A 174 19.46 9.57 31.16
C HIS A 174 18.53 8.39 31.47
N ILE A 175 18.47 8.00 32.75
CA ILE A 175 17.65 6.86 33.22
C ILE A 175 16.19 6.92 32.80
N LYS A 176 15.63 8.14 32.69
CA LYS A 176 14.25 8.37 32.24
C LYS A 176 13.95 7.74 30.87
N TYR A 177 14.90 7.72 29.93
CA TYR A 177 14.68 7.13 28.60
C TYR A 177 14.86 5.61 28.59
N ARG A 178 15.46 5.05 29.64
CA ARG A 178 15.58 3.60 29.84
C ARG A 178 14.35 3.01 30.52
N GLN A 179 13.37 3.83 30.90
CA GLN A 179 12.12 3.40 31.53
C GLN A 179 10.92 3.76 30.64
N ILE A 180 10.00 2.82 30.44
CA ILE A 180 8.74 3.04 29.74
C ILE A 180 7.60 2.75 30.70
N ASN A 181 6.84 3.80 31.01
CA ASN A 181 5.62 3.66 31.79
C ASN A 181 4.56 2.87 30.98
N LYS A 182 4.02 1.79 31.56
CA LYS A 182 3.04 0.93 30.88
C LYS A 182 1.78 1.70 30.49
N GLN A 183 1.22 2.51 31.38
CA GLN A 183 -0.02 3.23 31.11
C GLN A 183 0.17 4.24 29.97
N ALA A 184 1.28 4.98 29.97
CA ALA A 184 1.60 5.90 28.90
C ALA A 184 1.76 5.19 27.55
N LEU A 185 2.45 4.04 27.53
CA LEU A 185 2.59 3.22 26.31
C LEU A 185 1.23 2.71 25.83
N CYS A 186 0.39 2.18 26.73
CA CYS A 186 -0.96 1.69 26.39
C CYS A 186 -1.83 2.81 25.80
N ASN A 187 -1.88 3.98 26.46
CA ASN A 187 -2.68 5.11 25.99
C ASN A 187 -2.24 5.58 24.59
N TYR A 188 -0.92 5.67 24.38
CA TYR A 188 -0.37 6.06 23.09
C TYR A 188 -0.67 5.02 22.00
N LEU A 189 -0.48 3.73 22.30
CA LEU A 189 -0.81 2.64 21.39
C LEU A 189 -2.29 2.63 21.03
N PHE A 190 -3.17 2.79 22.01
CA PHE A 190 -4.61 2.84 21.82
C PHE A 190 -5.00 3.95 20.84
N GLN A 191 -4.49 5.17 21.06
CA GLN A 191 -4.75 6.29 20.16
C GLN A 191 -4.25 6.02 18.72
N LYS A 192 -3.07 5.43 18.57
CA LYS A 192 -2.51 5.10 17.24
C LYS A 192 -3.27 3.98 16.54
N CYS A 193 -3.68 2.95 17.27
CA CYS A 193 -4.46 1.84 16.73
C CYS A 193 -5.84 2.32 16.25
N HIS A 194 -6.54 3.11 17.08
CA HIS A 194 -7.82 3.72 16.70
C HIS A 194 -7.70 4.58 15.42
N THR A 195 -6.62 5.36 15.31
CA THR A 195 -6.40 6.22 14.12
C THR A 195 -6.18 5.42 12.84
N LEU A 196 -5.56 4.24 12.93
CA LEU A 196 -5.15 3.43 11.76
C LEU A 196 -6.01 2.16 11.59
N GLY A 197 -7.10 2.04 12.35
CA GLY A 197 -7.98 0.86 12.34
C GLY A 197 -7.31 -0.45 12.77
N ALA A 198 -6.18 -0.40 13.47
CA ALA A 198 -5.42 -1.59 13.86
C ALA A 198 -5.96 -2.26 15.14
N ASP A 199 -5.74 -3.57 15.28
CA ASP A 199 -6.09 -4.33 16.48
C ASP A 199 -5.18 -3.95 17.67
N PHE A 200 -5.75 -3.27 18.66
CA PHE A 200 -5.00 -2.78 19.83
C PHE A 200 -4.40 -3.91 20.67
N GLU A 201 -5.14 -4.99 20.93
CA GLU A 201 -4.68 -6.08 21.81
C GLU A 201 -3.47 -6.78 21.18
N LYS A 202 -3.57 -7.06 19.88
CA LYS A 202 -2.49 -7.67 19.13
C LYS A 202 -1.25 -6.79 19.06
N VAL A 203 -1.41 -5.50 18.76
CA VAL A 203 -0.30 -4.54 18.76
C VAL A 203 0.34 -4.45 20.15
N LEU A 204 -0.44 -4.46 21.22
CA LEU A 204 0.08 -4.40 22.59
C LEU A 204 0.93 -5.64 22.93
N ILE A 205 0.46 -6.84 22.60
CA ILE A 205 1.20 -8.10 22.79
C ILE A 205 2.51 -8.07 22.00
N ASP A 206 2.46 -7.70 20.73
CA ASP A 206 3.63 -7.68 19.86
C ASP A 206 4.63 -6.58 20.25
N MET A 207 4.15 -5.45 20.77
CA MET A 207 5.02 -4.41 21.32
C MET A 207 5.79 -4.94 22.52
N GLY A 208 5.13 -5.66 23.44
CA GLY A 208 5.78 -6.29 24.58
C GLY A 208 6.90 -7.25 24.16
N LYS A 209 6.64 -8.12 23.18
CA LYS A 209 7.66 -9.02 22.61
C LYS A 209 8.84 -8.24 22.02
N ARG A 210 8.59 -7.17 21.24
CA ARG A 210 9.65 -6.35 20.65
C ARG A 210 10.50 -5.66 21.70
N LEU A 211 9.90 -5.14 22.75
CA LEU A 211 10.61 -4.54 23.88
C LEU A 211 11.54 -5.55 24.54
N GLN A 212 11.06 -6.78 24.77
CA GLN A 212 11.89 -7.88 25.31
C GLN A 212 13.06 -8.20 24.39
N CYS A 213 12.84 -8.32 23.07
CA CYS A 213 13.90 -8.58 22.10
C CYS A 213 14.98 -7.48 22.09
N ILE A 214 14.59 -6.22 22.36
CA ILE A 214 15.50 -5.08 22.44
C ILE A 214 16.27 -5.04 23.79
N GLY A 215 15.84 -5.82 24.80
CA GLY A 215 16.50 -5.90 26.11
C GLY A 215 15.73 -5.22 27.25
N PHE A 216 14.50 -4.76 27.01
CA PHE A 216 13.65 -4.30 28.10
C PHE A 216 13.07 -5.48 28.88
N LYS A 217 13.06 -5.35 30.20
CA LYS A 217 12.40 -6.29 31.11
C LYS A 217 11.24 -5.61 31.80
N LYS A 218 10.19 -6.38 32.06
CA LYS A 218 9.03 -5.90 32.80
C LYS A 218 9.26 -6.18 34.29
N GLU A 219 9.07 -5.17 35.14
CA GLU A 219 9.21 -5.31 36.60
C GLU A 219 7.85 -5.36 37.31
N ASN A 220 7.86 -5.46 38.65
CA ASN A 220 6.67 -5.66 39.49
C ASN A 220 5.66 -4.51 39.41
N ASP A 221 6.12 -3.29 39.15
CA ASP A 221 5.27 -2.11 38.93
C ASP A 221 4.60 -2.09 37.54
N ASN A 222 4.81 -3.16 36.76
CA ASN A 222 4.39 -3.34 35.38
C ASN A 222 5.05 -2.41 34.35
N ASN A 223 6.01 -1.56 34.74
CA ASN A 223 6.77 -0.75 33.81
C ASN A 223 7.88 -1.56 33.15
N TRP A 224 8.40 -1.03 32.04
CA TRP A 224 9.50 -1.64 31.30
C TRP A 224 10.80 -0.90 31.59
N TYR A 225 11.83 -1.65 31.94
CA TYR A 225 13.15 -1.15 32.27
C TYR A 225 14.20 -1.77 31.36
N HIS A 226 15.03 -0.93 30.77
CA HIS A 226 16.14 -1.37 29.97
C HIS A 226 17.36 -1.61 30.86
N GLN A 227 17.56 -2.87 31.27
CA GLN A 227 18.65 -3.28 32.15
C GLN A 227 19.89 -3.61 31.32
N CYS A 228 20.78 -2.64 31.07
CA CYS A 228 22.22 -2.91 30.93
C CYS A 228 23.06 -1.65 30.67
N ASP A 229 24.30 -1.75 31.15
CA ASP A 229 25.25 -0.66 31.29
C ASP A 229 26.26 -0.58 30.13
N HIS A 230 26.26 -1.54 29.21
CA HIS A 230 27.24 -1.66 28.10
C HIS A 230 26.60 -1.88 26.71
N ILE A 231 25.37 -1.39 26.48
CA ILE A 231 24.51 -1.83 25.37
C ILE A 231 24.48 -0.94 24.11
N GLU A 232 25.33 0.08 24.00
CA GLU A 232 25.29 0.98 22.82
C GLU A 232 25.39 0.21 21.48
N ILE A 233 26.15 -0.89 21.43
CA ILE A 233 26.29 -1.74 20.23
C ILE A 233 24.97 -2.48 19.90
N HIS A 234 24.37 -3.20 20.85
CA HIS A 234 23.15 -3.99 20.57
C HIS A 234 21.92 -3.12 20.25
N LEU A 235 21.81 -1.94 20.89
CA LEU A 235 20.75 -0.98 20.54
C LEU A 235 20.95 -0.41 19.14
N TRP A 236 22.20 -0.14 18.76
CA TRP A 236 22.52 0.34 17.42
C TRP A 236 22.20 -0.70 16.35
N GLU A 237 22.54 -1.96 16.58
CA GLU A 237 22.19 -3.07 15.67
C GLU A 237 20.66 -3.23 15.54
N SER A 238 19.94 -3.15 16.65
CA SER A 238 18.46 -3.20 16.66
C SER A 238 17.85 -2.04 15.88
N TYR A 239 18.40 -0.84 16.04
CA TYR A 239 17.97 0.36 15.32
C TYR A 239 18.21 0.23 13.82
N LYS A 240 19.41 -0.18 13.42
CA LYS A 240 19.78 -0.43 12.02
C LYS A 240 18.88 -1.48 11.37
N TYR A 241 18.60 -2.57 12.09
CA TYR A 241 17.70 -3.63 11.62
C TYR A 241 16.28 -3.10 11.34
N LEU A 242 15.71 -2.30 12.25
CA LEU A 242 14.36 -1.75 12.08
C LEU A 242 14.28 -0.75 10.92
N ILE A 243 15.29 0.10 10.72
CA ILE A 243 15.36 1.01 9.57
C ILE A 243 15.44 0.24 8.26
N ASN A 244 16.32 -0.77 8.17
CA ASN A 244 16.48 -1.55 6.95
C ASN A 244 15.18 -2.27 6.57
N LYS A 245 14.44 -2.79 7.56
CA LYS A 245 13.11 -3.35 7.33
C LYS A 245 12.10 -2.32 6.82
N GLN A 246 12.20 -1.06 7.23
CA GLN A 246 11.34 -0.01 6.72
C GLN A 246 11.62 0.29 5.24
N ILE A 247 12.90 0.44 4.88
CA ILE A 247 13.33 0.69 3.49
C ILE A 247 12.94 -0.47 2.56
N MET A 248 13.17 -1.72 2.99
CA MET A 248 12.74 -2.89 2.22
C MET A 248 11.23 -2.93 1.99
N CYS A 249 10.42 -2.62 3.02
CA CYS A 249 8.97 -2.57 2.84
C CYS A 249 8.56 -1.47 1.84
N VAL A 250 9.20 -0.30 1.87
CA VAL A 250 8.93 0.75 0.87
C VAL A 250 9.29 0.26 -0.54
N TYR A 251 10.45 -0.37 -0.72
CA TYR A 251 10.88 -0.87 -2.03
C TYR A 251 9.95 -1.98 -2.56
N PHE A 252 9.55 -2.93 -1.71
CA PHE A 252 8.61 -3.99 -2.09
C PHE A 252 7.24 -3.44 -2.49
N ILE A 253 6.72 -2.45 -1.76
CA ILE A 253 5.46 -1.78 -2.12
C ILE A 253 5.59 -1.03 -3.45
N VAL A 254 6.72 -0.36 -3.70
CA VAL A 254 6.96 0.39 -4.94
C VAL A 254 7.09 -0.56 -6.14
N VAL A 255 7.83 -1.66 -6.02
CA VAL A 255 8.04 -2.62 -7.11
C VAL A 255 6.75 -3.35 -7.49
N ASN A 256 5.92 -3.73 -6.52
CA ASN A 256 4.64 -4.38 -6.84
C ASN A 256 3.68 -3.43 -7.56
N LYS A 257 3.67 -2.14 -7.20
CA LYS A 257 2.85 -1.12 -7.89
C LYS A 257 3.30 -0.82 -9.33
N THR A 258 4.48 -1.24 -9.75
CA THR A 258 4.99 -1.00 -11.11
C THR A 258 4.85 -2.20 -12.04
N ASN A 259 4.44 -3.35 -11.52
CA ASN A 259 4.29 -4.59 -12.27
C ASN A 259 2.82 -4.97 -12.56
N ASP A 260 1.88 -4.17 -12.06
CA ASP A 260 0.47 -4.21 -12.40
C ASP A 260 0.14 -3.07 -13.40
#